data_AF-A0A835GX37-F1
#
_entry.id   AF-A0A835GX37-F1
#
_cell.length_a   1.000
_cell.length_b   1.000
_cell.length_c   1.000
_cell.angle_alpha   90.00
_cell.angle_beta   90.00
_cell.angle_gamma   90.00
#
_symmetry.space_group_name_H-M   'P 1'
#
loop_
_entity.id
_entity.type
_entity.pdbx_description
1 polymer ?
#
loop_
_entity_poly.entity_id
_entity_poly.type
_entity_poly.pdbx_seq_one_letter_code
_entity_poly.pdbx_strand_id
1 'polypeptide(L)'
;MAPGQSQPISSQPSSSVPFPSHNSTPDSHTSQHSGNSPTITKLPIEFDEDGVAMGPNHTKWNTQVGSYVRSRIPIHYKDWRKIDGSFKDNVWNKLMEEFEPNVPQATTHQEVEKDFPQKFRSTKYALRKEILRKCGSVEEAIAACSDGKDPNHWVAFVRNESTTEVRARNTKNVENAKKNIYRHTNGWDTYAHKLDKMDKEDPSRKHGWVDSWKKRHERRDGTILASARTHYEQVEASHKIRKEASAGGIAKALLQQASSSSNFELKGEMNEMKSSLANVMGVLKDVLKAVKNNGTSTAQPPCGTTTLETEIESEKEEMDLSIEFFLAFLNLFFFDGLLKKIT
;
A
#
# COMPACT_ATOMS: atom_id res chain seq x y z
N MET A 1 33.35 -65.63 -22.17
CA MET A 1 33.00 -66.92 -21.54
C MET A 1 31.79 -66.70 -20.65
N ALA A 2 30.63 -67.20 -21.08
CA ALA A 2 29.49 -67.50 -20.22
C ALA A 2 29.44 -69.02 -20.03
N PRO A 3 28.89 -69.51 -18.91
CA PRO A 3 27.57 -70.17 -18.93
C PRO A 3 26.74 -69.71 -17.70
N GLY A 4 25.41 -69.69 -17.63
CA GLY A 4 24.38 -70.51 -18.26
C GLY A 4 23.37 -70.95 -17.18
N GLN A 5 22.08 -70.61 -17.39
CA GLN A 5 20.85 -71.35 -16.96
C GLN A 5 20.35 -71.17 -15.50
N SER A 6 19.06 -71.03 -15.12
CA SER A 6 17.74 -71.26 -15.73
C SER A 6 16.61 -70.45 -15.03
N GLN A 7 15.49 -70.21 -15.73
CA GLN A 7 14.17 -69.75 -15.24
C GLN A 7 13.33 -70.95 -14.71
N PRO A 8 12.22 -70.78 -13.93
CA PRO A 8 10.88 -70.55 -14.53
C PRO A 8 9.83 -69.73 -13.72
N ILE A 9 8.97 -69.01 -14.46
CA ILE A 9 7.48 -68.89 -14.40
C ILE A 9 6.77 -68.91 -13.02
N SER A 10 5.98 -67.87 -12.69
CA SER A 10 4.55 -68.01 -12.27
C SER A 10 3.84 -66.66 -11.99
N SER A 11 2.78 -66.41 -12.78
CA SER A 11 1.46 -65.83 -12.43
C SER A 11 1.29 -64.39 -11.94
N GLN A 12 0.65 -63.57 -12.78
CA GLN A 12 -0.23 -62.47 -12.37
C GLN A 12 -1.52 -63.01 -11.72
N PRO A 13 -2.30 -62.15 -11.03
CA PRO A 13 -3.57 -61.78 -11.66
C PRO A 13 -3.91 -60.29 -11.57
N SER A 14 -4.59 -59.88 -12.64
CA SER A 14 -5.33 -58.64 -12.84
C SER A 14 -6.43 -58.40 -11.79
N SER A 15 -6.64 -57.15 -11.41
CA SER A 15 -7.98 -56.66 -11.04
C SER A 15 -8.19 -55.25 -11.61
N SER A 16 -8.84 -55.26 -12.77
CA SER A 16 -9.51 -54.14 -13.41
C SER A 16 -10.74 -53.74 -12.58
N VAL A 17 -10.85 -52.45 -12.24
CA VAL A 17 -12.07 -51.88 -11.66
C VAL A 17 -12.83 -51.14 -12.79
N PRO A 18 -14.15 -51.35 -12.95
CA PRO A 18 -14.86 -50.96 -14.17
C PRO A 18 -15.43 -49.54 -14.10
N PHE A 19 -15.26 -48.80 -15.19
CA PHE A 19 -16.06 -47.61 -15.53
C PHE A 19 -17.47 -48.02 -15.99
N PRO A 20 -18.54 -47.37 -15.53
CA PRO A 20 -19.86 -47.54 -16.13
C PRO A 20 -19.98 -46.65 -17.37
N SER A 21 -20.11 -47.30 -18.52
CA SER A 21 -20.61 -46.76 -19.78
C SER A 21 -22.10 -47.03 -19.86
N HIS A 22 -22.90 -46.00 -20.13
CA HIS A 22 -24.28 -46.15 -20.60
C HIS A 22 -24.46 -45.35 -21.89
N ASN A 23 -24.69 -46.08 -22.98
CA ASN A 23 -25.07 -45.56 -24.29
C ASN A 23 -26.59 -45.35 -24.39
N SER A 24 -26.95 -44.13 -24.79
CA SER A 24 -27.98 -43.68 -25.75
C SER A 24 -29.27 -44.48 -26.02
N THR A 25 -30.42 -43.79 -25.93
CA THR A 25 -31.43 -43.70 -27.02
C THR A 25 -32.22 -42.37 -26.88
N PRO A 26 -32.77 -41.80 -27.97
CA PRO A 26 -33.07 -40.37 -28.10
C PRO A 26 -34.56 -40.05 -27.96
N ASP A 27 -34.89 -39.04 -27.16
CA ASP A 27 -36.21 -38.41 -27.21
C ASP A 27 -36.11 -37.02 -27.85
N SER A 28 -36.91 -36.87 -28.88
CA SER A 28 -37.06 -35.69 -29.72
C SER A 28 -38.06 -34.75 -29.05
N HIS A 29 -37.56 -33.64 -28.49
CA HIS A 29 -38.38 -32.47 -28.23
C HIS A 29 -37.68 -31.22 -28.74
N THR A 30 -38.14 -30.81 -29.92
CA THR A 30 -38.33 -29.46 -30.44
C THR A 30 -37.58 -28.33 -29.74
N SER A 31 -36.64 -27.76 -30.50
CA SER A 31 -36.12 -26.40 -30.43
C SER A 31 -37.07 -25.38 -29.79
N GLN A 32 -36.63 -24.78 -28.69
CA GLN A 32 -36.81 -23.35 -28.48
C GLN A 32 -35.46 -22.71 -28.22
N HIS A 33 -34.97 -22.03 -29.26
CA HIS A 33 -33.88 -21.10 -29.21
C HIS A 33 -34.34 -19.87 -28.42
N SER A 34 -34.21 -19.89 -27.09
CA SER A 34 -34.23 -18.67 -26.28
C SER A 34 -32.78 -18.25 -26.05
N GLY A 35 -32.29 -17.33 -26.87
CA GLY A 35 -31.03 -16.63 -26.63
C GLY A 35 -31.14 -15.77 -25.38
N ASN A 36 -30.95 -16.38 -24.21
CA ASN A 36 -30.55 -15.64 -23.02
C ASN A 36 -29.04 -15.72 -22.95
N SER A 37 -28.36 -14.71 -23.51
CA SER A 37 -27.02 -14.37 -23.06
C SER A 37 -27.10 -14.24 -21.53
N PRO A 38 -26.34 -15.01 -20.73
CA PRO A 38 -26.36 -14.81 -19.29
C PRO A 38 -25.94 -13.37 -19.05
N THR A 39 -26.83 -12.57 -18.48
CA THR A 39 -26.48 -11.25 -17.98
C THR A 39 -25.39 -11.49 -16.95
N ILE A 40 -24.12 -11.23 -17.31
CA ILE A 40 -22.99 -11.36 -16.39
C ILE A 40 -23.20 -10.27 -15.35
N THR A 41 -23.85 -10.61 -14.25
CA THR A 41 -24.02 -9.70 -13.12
C THR A 41 -22.64 -9.47 -12.53
N LYS A 42 -22.12 -8.27 -12.73
CA LYS A 42 -20.83 -7.86 -12.16
C LYS A 42 -20.90 -7.85 -10.64
N LEU A 43 -19.77 -8.16 -10.01
CA LEU A 43 -19.66 -8.20 -8.56
C LEU A 43 -19.49 -6.77 -8.01
N PRO A 44 -20.32 -6.31 -7.06
CA PRO A 44 -20.13 -5.01 -6.44
C PRO A 44 -18.82 -5.00 -5.67
N ILE A 45 -18.04 -3.92 -5.82
CA ILE A 45 -16.80 -3.71 -5.08
C ILE A 45 -16.75 -2.29 -4.53
N GLU A 46 -16.35 -2.18 -3.26
CA GLU A 46 -16.20 -0.92 -2.55
C GLU A 46 -14.74 -0.52 -2.51
N PHE A 47 -14.45 0.77 -2.66
CA PHE A 47 -13.12 1.33 -2.46
C PHE A 47 -13.15 2.41 -1.38
N ASP A 48 -12.04 2.53 -0.63
CA ASP A 48 -11.79 3.69 0.22
C ASP A 48 -11.22 4.87 -0.60
N GLU A 49 -10.92 5.98 0.08
CA GLU A 49 -10.36 7.20 -0.52
C GLU A 49 -8.98 6.96 -1.19
N ASP A 50 -8.25 5.94 -0.75
CA ASP A 50 -6.94 5.55 -1.28
C ASP A 50 -7.03 4.46 -2.38
N GLY A 51 -8.24 4.10 -2.81
CA GLY A 51 -8.48 3.06 -3.81
C GLY A 51 -8.20 1.64 -3.33
N VAL A 52 -8.14 1.41 -2.02
CA VAL A 52 -8.02 0.06 -1.45
C VAL A 52 -9.39 -0.60 -1.49
N ALA A 53 -9.42 -1.82 -2.02
CA ALA A 53 -10.66 -2.61 -2.11
C ALA A 53 -11.14 -3.08 -0.73
N MET A 54 -12.45 -2.91 -0.50
CA MET A 54 -13.16 -3.14 0.75
C MET A 54 -14.40 -4.02 0.54
N GLY A 55 -15.05 -4.40 1.63
CA GLY A 55 -16.27 -5.21 1.58
C GLY A 55 -16.07 -6.70 1.27
N PRO A 56 -17.14 -7.45 1.00
CA PRO A 56 -17.09 -8.92 0.90
C PRO A 56 -16.28 -9.42 -0.30
N ASN A 57 -16.20 -8.65 -1.38
CA ASN A 57 -15.55 -9.06 -2.63
C ASN A 57 -14.06 -8.66 -2.71
N HIS A 58 -13.50 -7.96 -1.71
CA HIS A 58 -12.11 -7.45 -1.75
C HIS A 58 -11.06 -8.55 -1.96
N THR A 59 -11.25 -9.75 -1.40
CA THR A 59 -10.30 -10.88 -1.56
C THR A 59 -10.29 -11.36 -3.01
N LYS A 60 -11.48 -11.48 -3.62
CA LYS A 60 -11.61 -11.88 -5.01
C LYS A 60 -11.02 -10.82 -5.94
N TRP A 61 -11.33 -9.55 -5.69
CA TRP A 61 -10.71 -8.41 -6.37
C TRP A 61 -9.18 -8.49 -6.35
N ASN A 62 -8.58 -8.59 -5.17
CA ASN A 62 -7.12 -8.67 -5.01
C ASN A 62 -6.49 -9.86 -5.74
N THR A 63 -7.19 -11.00 -5.75
CA THR A 63 -6.77 -12.20 -6.47
C THR A 63 -6.78 -11.97 -7.97
N GLN A 64 -7.85 -11.36 -8.49
CA GLN A 64 -8.03 -11.08 -9.91
C GLN A 64 -7.07 -10.01 -10.42
N VAL A 65 -6.84 -8.92 -9.66
CA VAL A 65 -5.79 -7.94 -9.94
C VAL A 65 -4.45 -8.65 -10.11
N GLY A 66 -4.08 -9.51 -9.16
CA GLY A 66 -2.85 -10.29 -9.26
C GLY A 66 -2.82 -11.24 -10.46
N SER A 67 -3.95 -11.85 -10.82
CA SER A 67 -4.09 -12.75 -11.97
C SER A 67 -3.91 -12.02 -13.31
N TYR A 68 -4.57 -10.88 -13.47
CA TYR A 68 -4.51 -10.09 -14.69
C TYR A 68 -3.16 -9.41 -14.87
N VAL A 69 -2.56 -8.86 -13.80
CA VAL A 69 -1.20 -8.33 -13.87
C VAL A 69 -0.21 -9.43 -14.31
N ARG A 70 -0.34 -10.66 -13.80
CA ARG A 70 0.53 -11.79 -14.16
C ARG A 70 0.40 -12.24 -15.61
N SER A 71 -0.81 -12.17 -16.17
CA SER A 71 -1.11 -12.71 -17.50
C SER A 71 -0.98 -11.68 -18.62
N ARG A 72 -1.29 -10.40 -18.34
CA ARG A 72 -1.41 -9.35 -19.37
C ARG A 72 -0.20 -8.43 -19.46
N ILE A 73 0.57 -8.28 -18.36
CA ILE A 73 1.73 -7.39 -18.35
C ILE A 73 2.99 -8.14 -18.83
N PRO A 74 3.70 -7.64 -19.85
CA PRO A 74 4.95 -8.25 -20.31
C PRO A 74 6.05 -8.21 -19.25
N ILE A 75 6.63 -9.38 -18.96
CA ILE A 75 7.63 -9.54 -17.88
C ILE A 75 9.01 -8.92 -18.21
N HIS A 76 9.28 -8.65 -19.48
CA HIS A 76 10.57 -8.12 -19.94
C HIS A 76 10.82 -6.68 -19.48
N TYR A 77 9.76 -5.92 -19.17
CA TYR A 77 9.89 -4.57 -18.63
C TYR A 77 10.65 -4.59 -17.30
N LYS A 78 11.70 -3.76 -17.22
CA LYS A 78 12.55 -3.65 -16.03
C LYS A 78 11.88 -2.83 -14.93
N ASP A 79 11.17 -1.77 -15.34
CA ASP A 79 10.51 -0.79 -14.49
C ASP A 79 9.03 -0.67 -14.90
N TRP A 80 8.15 -0.56 -13.90
CA TRP A 80 6.71 -0.38 -14.10
C TRP A 80 6.40 0.89 -14.89
N ARG A 81 7.18 1.95 -14.66
CA ARG A 81 6.99 3.27 -15.31
C ARG A 81 7.21 3.23 -16.82
N LYS A 82 7.89 2.21 -17.33
CA LYS A 82 8.20 2.04 -18.76
C LYS A 82 7.19 1.17 -19.49
N ILE A 83 6.24 0.59 -18.76
CA ILE A 83 5.17 -0.22 -19.35
C ILE A 83 4.21 0.73 -20.05
N ASP A 84 3.88 0.39 -21.29
CA ASP A 84 2.93 1.16 -22.07
C ASP A 84 1.54 1.19 -21.42
N GLY A 85 0.85 2.33 -21.54
CA GLY A 85 -0.46 2.55 -20.95
C GLY A 85 -1.48 1.50 -21.39
N SER A 86 -1.40 1.05 -22.66
CA SER A 86 -2.34 0.06 -23.21
C SER A 86 -2.37 -1.26 -22.43
N PHE A 87 -1.23 -1.71 -21.90
CA PHE A 87 -1.18 -2.93 -21.09
C PHE A 87 -1.86 -2.75 -19.73
N LYS A 88 -1.74 -1.55 -19.16
CA LYS A 88 -2.36 -1.21 -17.88
C LYS A 88 -3.87 -1.07 -18.02
N ASP A 89 -4.29 -0.37 -19.06
CA ASP A 89 -5.70 -0.23 -19.44
C ASP A 89 -6.32 -1.61 -19.72
N ASN A 90 -5.57 -2.52 -20.32
CA ASN A 90 -6.04 -3.88 -20.57
C ASN A 90 -6.30 -4.68 -19.28
N VAL A 91 -5.49 -4.47 -18.23
CA VAL A 91 -5.74 -5.05 -16.90
C VAL A 91 -7.01 -4.42 -16.30
N TRP A 92 -7.13 -3.10 -16.36
CA TRP A 92 -8.28 -2.37 -15.83
C TRP A 92 -9.60 -2.78 -16.51
N ASN A 93 -9.65 -2.77 -17.84
CA ASN A 93 -10.83 -3.13 -18.62
C ASN A 93 -11.34 -4.53 -18.25
N LYS A 94 -10.43 -5.46 -17.96
CA LYS A 94 -10.79 -6.83 -17.56
C LYS A 94 -11.30 -6.93 -16.14
N LEU A 95 -10.82 -6.07 -15.23
CA LEU A 95 -11.45 -5.93 -13.92
C LEU A 95 -12.86 -5.38 -14.04
N MET A 96 -13.09 -4.40 -14.92
CA MET A 96 -14.40 -3.79 -15.13
C MET A 96 -15.42 -4.69 -15.84
N GLU A 97 -14.96 -5.77 -16.50
CA GLU A 97 -15.84 -6.83 -17.01
C GLU A 97 -16.42 -7.70 -15.88
N GLU A 98 -15.71 -7.85 -14.76
CA GLU A 98 -16.10 -8.74 -13.65
C GLU A 98 -16.67 -7.98 -12.43
N PHE A 99 -16.25 -6.74 -12.22
CA PHE A 99 -16.58 -5.94 -11.04
C PHE A 99 -17.28 -4.63 -11.38
N GLU A 100 -18.18 -4.20 -10.49
CA GLU A 100 -18.90 -2.93 -10.54
C GLU A 100 -18.43 -2.05 -9.36
N PRO A 101 -17.57 -1.05 -9.59
CA PRO A 101 -17.10 -0.14 -8.53
C PRO A 101 -18.22 0.78 -8.04
N ASN A 102 -18.26 1.07 -6.73
CA ASN A 102 -19.19 2.04 -6.13
C ASN A 102 -18.81 3.51 -6.38
N VAL A 103 -17.61 3.78 -6.88
CA VAL A 103 -17.04 5.11 -7.13
C VAL A 103 -16.82 5.29 -8.66
N PRO A 104 -16.91 6.52 -9.20
CA PRO A 104 -16.67 6.77 -10.62
C PRO A 104 -15.29 6.25 -11.09
N GLN A 105 -15.30 5.54 -12.23
CA GLN A 105 -14.11 4.87 -12.77
C GLN A 105 -12.92 5.81 -13.02
N ALA A 106 -13.18 7.08 -13.38
CA ALA A 106 -12.14 8.07 -13.64
C ALA A 106 -11.24 8.31 -12.40
N THR A 107 -11.83 8.27 -11.21
CA THR A 107 -11.11 8.44 -9.94
C THR A 107 -10.53 7.09 -9.48
N THR A 108 -11.31 6.02 -9.57
CA THR A 108 -10.91 4.69 -9.05
C THR A 108 -9.74 4.07 -9.82
N HIS A 109 -9.64 4.29 -11.13
CA HIS A 109 -8.60 3.65 -11.95
C HIS A 109 -7.19 4.06 -11.50
N GLN A 110 -6.95 5.36 -11.31
CA GLN A 110 -5.63 5.87 -10.95
C GLN A 110 -5.18 5.37 -9.58
N GLU A 111 -6.10 5.32 -8.63
CA GLU A 111 -5.83 4.84 -7.27
C GLU A 111 -5.54 3.34 -7.25
N VAL A 112 -6.37 2.54 -7.93
CA VAL A 112 -6.16 1.08 -8.04
C VAL A 112 -4.85 0.73 -8.77
N GLU A 113 -4.46 1.49 -9.80
CA GLU A 113 -3.23 1.20 -10.55
C GLU A 113 -1.99 1.26 -9.65
N LYS A 114 -2.02 2.02 -8.54
CA LYS A 114 -0.91 2.10 -7.57
C LYS A 114 -0.51 0.74 -6.99
N ASP A 115 -1.44 -0.22 -6.95
CA ASP A 115 -1.20 -1.59 -6.46
C ASP A 115 -0.57 -2.53 -7.50
N PHE A 116 -0.77 -2.26 -8.80
CA PHE A 116 -0.29 -3.12 -9.87
C PHE A 116 1.25 -3.31 -9.89
N PRO A 117 2.07 -2.25 -9.68
CA PRO A 117 3.52 -2.39 -9.59
C PRO A 117 3.97 -3.43 -8.56
N GLN A 118 3.28 -3.52 -7.42
CA GLN A 118 3.63 -4.47 -6.38
C GLN A 118 3.34 -5.91 -6.83
N LYS A 119 2.16 -6.16 -7.41
CA LYS A 119 1.82 -7.49 -7.96
C LYS A 119 2.78 -7.92 -9.08
N PHE A 120 3.20 -6.97 -9.92
CA PHE A 120 4.20 -7.21 -10.96
C PHE A 120 5.56 -7.62 -10.37
N ARG A 121 6.06 -6.90 -9.36
CA ARG A 121 7.31 -7.25 -8.66
C ARG A 121 7.24 -8.62 -7.98
N SER A 122 6.13 -8.92 -7.30
CA SER A 122 5.88 -10.23 -6.69
C SER A 122 5.92 -11.36 -7.71
N THR A 123 5.36 -11.14 -8.91
CA THR A 123 5.42 -12.10 -10.03
C THR A 123 6.86 -12.39 -10.44
N LYS A 124 7.66 -11.35 -10.65
CA LYS A 124 9.09 -11.52 -11.00
C LYS A 124 9.86 -12.21 -9.89
N TYR A 125 9.53 -11.95 -8.63
CA TYR A 125 10.11 -12.65 -7.49
C TYR A 125 9.76 -14.15 -7.48
N ALA A 126 8.50 -14.51 -7.75
CA ALA A 126 8.09 -15.91 -7.86
C ALA A 126 8.87 -16.64 -8.97
N LEU A 127 8.97 -16.05 -10.17
CA LEU A 127 9.72 -16.62 -11.30
C LEU A 127 11.21 -16.82 -10.97
N ARG A 128 11.83 -15.86 -10.26
CA ARG A 128 13.21 -16.03 -9.77
C ARG A 128 13.34 -17.22 -8.84
N LYS A 129 12.40 -17.35 -7.89
CA LYS A 129 12.44 -18.40 -6.86
C LYS A 129 12.16 -19.78 -7.43
N GLU A 130 11.18 -19.88 -8.31
CA GLU A 130 10.62 -21.15 -8.77
C GLU A 130 11.39 -21.74 -9.95
N ILE A 131 11.98 -20.89 -10.79
CA ILE A 131 12.68 -21.28 -12.02
C ILE A 131 14.15 -20.89 -11.93
N LEU A 132 14.46 -19.58 -11.90
CA LEU A 132 15.84 -19.12 -12.12
C LEU A 132 16.85 -19.58 -11.07
N ARG A 133 16.45 -19.70 -9.80
CA ARG A 133 17.32 -20.19 -8.72
C ARG A 133 17.56 -21.70 -8.77
N LYS A 134 16.75 -22.45 -9.53
CA LYS A 134 16.87 -23.89 -9.69
C LYS A 134 17.71 -24.28 -10.91
N CYS A 135 17.74 -23.42 -11.93
CA CYS A 135 18.58 -23.62 -13.10
C CYS A 135 20.06 -23.31 -12.79
N GLY A 136 20.97 -24.08 -13.36
CA GLY A 136 22.41 -23.89 -13.24
C GLY A 136 23.00 -22.94 -14.30
N SER A 137 22.32 -22.80 -15.45
CA SER A 137 22.76 -21.93 -16.55
C SER A 137 21.66 -21.01 -17.07
N VAL A 138 22.06 -20.03 -17.90
CA VAL A 138 21.15 -19.07 -18.53
C VAL A 138 20.31 -19.76 -19.61
N GLU A 139 20.92 -20.67 -20.36
CA GLU A 139 20.31 -21.44 -21.43
C GLU A 139 19.24 -22.39 -20.88
N GLU A 140 19.54 -23.06 -19.76
CA GLU A 140 18.59 -23.89 -19.04
C GLU A 140 17.40 -23.06 -18.54
N ALA A 141 17.66 -21.87 -18.00
CA ALA A 141 16.60 -20.96 -17.56
C ALA A 141 15.75 -20.44 -18.73
N ILE A 142 16.33 -20.21 -19.91
CA ILE A 142 15.58 -19.84 -21.12
C ILE A 142 14.68 -21.00 -21.57
N ALA A 143 15.19 -22.24 -21.56
CA ALA A 143 14.42 -23.42 -21.93
C ALA A 143 13.29 -23.73 -20.93
N ALA A 144 13.50 -23.45 -19.64
CA ALA A 144 12.51 -23.61 -18.57
C ALA A 144 11.43 -22.52 -18.55
N CYS A 145 11.03 -22.02 -19.73
CA CYS A 145 10.02 -20.97 -19.86
C CYS A 145 8.74 -21.35 -19.10
N SER A 146 8.28 -20.45 -18.23
CA SER A 146 7.03 -20.64 -17.49
C SER A 146 5.84 -20.72 -18.43
N ASP A 147 4.91 -21.64 -18.14
CA ASP A 147 3.63 -21.72 -18.84
C ASP A 147 2.89 -20.37 -18.84
N GLY A 148 2.32 -20.01 -19.99
CA GLY A 148 1.58 -18.75 -20.15
C GLY A 148 2.45 -17.49 -20.16
N LYS A 149 3.73 -17.59 -20.49
CA LYS A 149 4.59 -16.44 -20.80
C LYS A 149 5.01 -16.46 -22.26
N ASP A 150 5.04 -15.28 -22.85
CA ASP A 150 5.58 -15.12 -24.20
C ASP A 150 7.09 -15.47 -24.21
N PRO A 151 7.54 -16.37 -25.10
CA PRO A 151 8.93 -16.82 -25.14
C PRO A 151 9.94 -15.69 -25.35
N ASN A 152 9.60 -14.68 -26.16
CA ASN A 152 10.50 -13.55 -26.42
C ASN A 152 10.64 -12.68 -25.17
N HIS A 153 9.53 -12.41 -24.49
CA HIS A 153 9.54 -11.69 -23.22
C HIS A 153 10.30 -12.45 -22.13
N TRP A 154 10.19 -13.77 -22.11
CA TRP A 154 10.91 -14.64 -21.18
C TRP A 154 12.43 -14.57 -21.40
N VAL A 155 12.90 -14.74 -22.63
CA VAL A 155 14.33 -14.66 -22.97
C VAL A 155 14.92 -13.32 -22.54
N ALA A 156 14.24 -12.21 -22.84
CA ALA A 156 14.67 -10.87 -22.44
C ALA A 156 14.74 -10.70 -20.91
N PHE A 157 13.76 -11.24 -20.18
CA PHE A 157 13.75 -11.24 -18.73
C PHE A 157 14.93 -12.04 -18.15
N VAL A 158 15.16 -13.28 -18.60
CA VAL A 158 16.24 -14.15 -18.11
C VAL A 158 17.62 -13.53 -18.34
N ARG A 159 17.85 -12.96 -19.53
CA ARG A 159 19.10 -12.25 -19.86
C ARG A 159 19.33 -11.07 -18.92
N ASN A 160 18.30 -10.28 -18.64
CA ASN A 160 18.41 -9.16 -17.71
C ASN A 160 18.72 -9.62 -16.27
N GLU A 161 18.05 -10.68 -15.79
CA GLU A 161 18.30 -11.24 -14.45
C GLU A 161 19.70 -11.85 -14.30
N SER A 162 20.31 -12.25 -15.42
CA SER A 162 21.67 -12.81 -15.44
C SER A 162 22.78 -11.77 -15.39
N THR A 163 22.45 -10.47 -15.52
CA THR A 163 23.42 -9.39 -15.40
C THR A 163 23.98 -9.27 -13.99
N THR A 164 25.26 -8.89 -13.90
CA THR A 164 25.99 -8.75 -12.63
C THR A 164 25.33 -7.72 -11.70
N GLU A 165 24.86 -6.61 -12.24
CA GLU A 165 24.17 -5.56 -11.49
C GLU A 165 22.89 -6.04 -10.81
N VAL A 166 22.06 -6.79 -11.54
CA VAL A 166 20.78 -7.31 -11.01
C VAL A 166 21.04 -8.38 -9.97
N ARG A 167 22.03 -9.27 -10.20
CA ARG A 167 22.45 -10.27 -9.22
C ARG A 167 22.94 -9.61 -7.93
N ALA A 168 23.82 -8.63 -8.02
CA ALA A 168 24.35 -7.91 -6.86
C ALA A 168 23.23 -7.21 -6.06
N ARG A 169 22.29 -6.54 -6.74
CA ARG A 169 21.12 -5.91 -6.11
C ARG A 169 20.23 -6.95 -5.40
N ASN A 170 19.98 -8.08 -6.06
CA ASN A 170 19.16 -9.14 -5.49
C ASN A 170 19.81 -9.75 -4.24
N THR A 171 21.14 -9.97 -4.25
CA THR A 171 21.89 -10.45 -3.08
C THR A 171 21.80 -9.48 -1.90
N LYS A 172 22.05 -8.19 -2.13
CA LYS A 172 21.90 -7.14 -1.11
C LYS A 172 20.48 -7.09 -0.53
N ASN A 173 19.45 -7.25 -1.36
CA ASN A 173 18.06 -7.27 -0.91
C ASN A 173 17.76 -8.49 -0.03
N VAL A 174 18.34 -9.66 -0.33
CA VAL A 174 18.22 -10.85 0.53
C VAL A 174 18.93 -10.62 1.87
N GLU A 175 20.11 -10.03 1.88
CA GLU A 175 20.84 -9.66 3.11
C GLU A 175 20.06 -8.65 3.95
N ASN A 176 19.45 -7.65 3.33
CA ASN A 176 18.60 -6.69 4.03
C ASN A 176 17.33 -7.35 4.58
N ALA A 177 16.73 -8.29 3.84
CA ALA A 177 15.57 -9.04 4.33
C ALA A 177 15.88 -9.87 5.58
N LYS A 178 17.11 -10.40 5.71
CA LYS A 178 17.55 -11.12 6.93
C LYS A 178 17.63 -10.22 8.17
N LYS A 179 17.78 -8.90 7.99
CA LYS A 179 17.81 -7.92 9.09
C LYS A 179 16.40 -7.54 9.57
N ASN A 180 15.34 -7.99 8.91
CA ASN A 180 13.98 -7.69 9.35
C ASN A 180 13.63 -8.51 10.60
N ILE A 181 13.55 -7.83 11.74
CA ILE A 181 13.26 -8.40 13.06
C ILE A 181 11.75 -8.65 13.23
N TYR A 182 10.90 -7.95 12.45
CA TYR A 182 9.45 -8.02 12.60
C TYR A 182 8.84 -9.04 11.65
N ARG A 183 8.19 -10.05 12.24
CA ARG A 183 7.33 -10.95 11.49
C ARG A 183 6.06 -10.23 11.09
N HIS A 184 5.66 -10.37 9.83
CA HIS A 184 4.39 -9.85 9.35
C HIS A 184 3.21 -10.49 10.11
N THR A 185 2.31 -9.66 10.62
CA THR A 185 1.16 -10.05 11.46
C THR A 185 -0.18 -9.88 10.77
N ASN A 186 -0.21 -9.30 9.56
CA ASN A 186 -1.47 -8.89 8.91
C ASN A 186 -2.29 -10.07 8.35
N GLY A 187 -1.70 -11.27 8.26
CA GLY A 187 -2.33 -12.38 7.55
C GLY A 187 -2.71 -11.96 6.13
N TRP A 188 -3.95 -12.27 5.73
CA TRP A 188 -4.53 -11.87 4.45
C TRP A 188 -5.31 -10.54 4.53
N ASP A 189 -5.38 -9.93 5.72
CA ASP A 189 -6.23 -8.78 6.00
C ASP A 189 -5.45 -7.47 5.80
N THR A 190 -6.03 -6.50 5.11
CA THR A 190 -5.41 -5.16 4.94
C THR A 190 -5.62 -4.30 6.19
N TYR A 191 -4.88 -3.19 6.31
CA TYR A 191 -5.14 -2.22 7.40
C TYR A 191 -6.53 -1.59 7.27
N ALA A 192 -6.90 -1.18 6.05
CA ALA A 192 -8.21 -0.60 5.74
C ALA A 192 -9.34 -1.58 6.08
N HIS A 193 -9.29 -2.82 5.58
CA HIS A 193 -10.35 -3.80 5.86
C HIS A 193 -10.45 -4.16 7.35
N LYS A 194 -9.33 -4.11 8.08
CA LYS A 194 -9.34 -4.27 9.52
C LYS A 194 -10.04 -3.11 10.24
N LEU A 195 -9.81 -1.87 9.79
CA LEU A 195 -10.51 -0.69 10.31
C LEU A 195 -12.01 -0.77 10.05
N ASP A 196 -12.42 -1.11 8.83
CA ASP A 196 -13.83 -1.28 8.48
C ASP A 196 -14.54 -2.34 9.34
N LYS A 197 -13.88 -3.47 9.64
CA LYS A 197 -14.41 -4.44 10.61
C LYS A 197 -14.54 -3.85 12.01
N MET A 198 -13.53 -3.12 12.47
CA MET A 198 -13.55 -2.51 13.80
C MET A 198 -14.64 -1.45 13.93
N ASP A 199 -14.84 -0.63 12.90
CA ASP A 199 -15.92 0.37 12.83
C ASP A 199 -17.31 -0.27 12.73
N LYS A 200 -17.43 -1.44 12.09
CA LYS A 200 -18.68 -2.23 12.09
C LYS A 200 -18.97 -2.91 13.43
N GLU A 201 -17.93 -3.34 14.15
CA GLU A 201 -18.05 -3.96 15.47
C GLU A 201 -18.38 -2.94 16.58
N ASP A 202 -17.78 -1.74 16.51
CA ASP A 202 -18.07 -0.63 17.42
C ASP A 202 -18.34 0.66 16.63
N PRO A 203 -19.59 0.86 16.18
CA PRO A 203 -19.98 2.06 15.42
C PRO A 203 -19.94 3.36 16.25
N SER A 204 -19.78 3.26 17.58
CA SER A 204 -19.76 4.42 18.46
C SER A 204 -18.44 5.19 18.42
N ARG A 205 -17.38 4.55 17.92
CA ARG A 205 -16.03 5.10 17.83
C ARG A 205 -15.41 4.83 16.46
N LYS A 206 -14.94 5.89 15.80
CA LYS A 206 -14.11 5.73 14.61
C LYS A 206 -12.71 5.25 15.00
N HIS A 207 -12.27 4.13 14.42
CA HIS A 207 -10.96 3.56 14.67
C HIS A 207 -9.90 4.22 13.79
N GLY A 208 -8.72 4.46 14.36
CA GLY A 208 -7.57 5.00 13.65
C GLY A 208 -6.54 3.93 13.28
N TRP A 209 -5.57 4.31 12.44
CA TRP A 209 -4.47 3.43 12.03
C TRP A 209 -3.72 2.79 13.22
N VAL A 210 -3.54 3.54 14.31
CA VAL A 210 -2.92 3.05 15.56
C VAL A 210 -3.73 1.91 16.18
N ASP A 211 -5.07 2.02 16.20
CA ASP A 211 -5.95 0.98 16.72
C ASP A 211 -5.82 -0.31 15.91
N SER A 212 -5.82 -0.19 14.58
CA SER A 212 -5.64 -1.33 13.65
C SER A 212 -4.27 -1.99 13.82
N TRP A 213 -3.20 -1.20 13.98
CA TRP A 213 -1.86 -1.71 14.25
C TRP A 213 -1.79 -2.46 15.59
N LYS A 214 -2.36 -1.91 16.66
CA LYS A 214 -2.38 -2.53 17.99
C LYS A 214 -3.16 -3.84 17.97
N LYS A 215 -4.39 -3.81 17.44
CA LYS A 215 -5.28 -4.98 17.33
C LYS A 215 -4.65 -6.14 16.58
N ARG A 216 -3.73 -5.85 15.66
CA ARG A 216 -3.01 -6.86 14.87
C ARG A 216 -1.84 -7.51 15.60
N HIS A 217 -1.24 -6.79 16.54
CA HIS A 217 -0.16 -7.32 17.37
C HIS A 217 -0.66 -7.93 18.67
N GLU A 218 -1.97 -7.87 18.90
CA GLU A 218 -2.71 -8.66 19.87
C GLU A 218 -3.07 -10.05 19.29
N ARG A 219 -2.95 -11.07 20.13
CA ARG A 219 -3.49 -12.39 19.87
C ARG A 219 -4.99 -12.43 20.20
N ARG A 220 -5.66 -13.54 19.87
CA ARG A 220 -7.09 -13.73 20.17
C ARG A 220 -7.40 -13.68 21.67
N ASP A 221 -6.43 -14.05 22.51
CA ASP A 221 -6.48 -13.98 23.98
C ASP A 221 -6.19 -12.57 24.54
N GLY A 222 -5.91 -11.58 23.69
CA GLY A 222 -5.53 -10.22 24.08
C GLY A 222 -4.04 -10.06 24.42
N THR A 223 -3.24 -11.13 24.37
CA THR A 223 -1.81 -11.06 24.67
C THR A 223 -1.05 -10.40 23.52
N ILE A 224 -0.21 -9.41 23.83
CA ILE A 224 0.66 -8.74 22.85
C ILE A 224 1.81 -9.67 22.46
N LEU A 225 2.10 -9.75 21.16
CA LEU A 225 3.25 -10.49 20.63
C LEU A 225 4.58 -9.98 21.23
N ALA A 226 5.41 -10.88 21.73
CA ALA A 226 6.70 -10.54 22.36
C ALA A 226 7.59 -9.69 21.46
N SER A 227 7.62 -10.00 20.16
CA SER A 227 8.40 -9.24 19.17
C SER A 227 7.89 -7.81 18.96
N ALA A 228 6.64 -7.49 19.32
CA ALA A 228 6.03 -6.20 19.10
C ALA A 228 5.89 -5.35 20.37
N ARG A 229 6.17 -5.92 21.56
CA ARG A 229 5.90 -5.29 22.85
C ARG A 229 6.56 -3.90 22.98
N THR A 230 7.85 -3.79 22.68
CA THR A 230 8.58 -2.52 22.78
C THR A 230 8.00 -1.43 21.88
N HIS A 231 7.67 -1.75 20.62
CA HIS A 231 7.04 -0.79 19.73
C HIS A 231 5.58 -0.50 20.10
N TYR A 232 4.87 -1.47 20.64
CA TYR A 232 3.52 -1.29 21.13
C TYR A 232 3.48 -0.25 22.25
N GLU A 233 4.40 -0.35 23.21
CA GLU A 233 4.57 0.63 24.29
C GLU A 233 4.94 2.02 23.75
N GLN A 234 5.83 2.10 22.77
CA GLN A 234 6.21 3.37 22.13
C GLN A 234 5.05 4.02 21.37
N VAL A 235 4.26 3.23 20.63
CA VAL A 235 3.08 3.69 19.89
C VAL A 235 2.01 4.16 20.87
N GLU A 236 1.76 3.43 21.95
CA GLU A 236 0.83 3.83 23.02
C GLU A 236 1.25 5.13 23.69
N ALA A 237 2.52 5.25 24.09
CA ALA A 237 3.05 6.46 24.70
C ALA A 237 2.91 7.66 23.76
N SER A 238 3.29 7.50 22.49
CA SER A 238 3.16 8.54 21.47
C SER A 238 1.71 8.95 21.22
N HIS A 239 0.80 7.97 21.16
CA HIS A 239 -0.62 8.23 20.93
C HIS A 239 -1.27 8.92 22.14
N LYS A 240 -0.90 8.53 23.36
CA LYS A 240 -1.32 9.18 24.60
C LYS A 240 -0.86 10.64 24.64
N ILE A 241 0.41 10.89 24.33
CA ILE A 241 0.96 12.25 24.21
C ILE A 241 0.14 13.05 23.19
N ARG A 242 -0.09 12.53 21.98
CA ARG A 242 -0.90 13.22 20.95
C ARG A 242 -2.33 13.52 21.40
N LYS A 243 -2.97 12.59 22.11
CA LYS A 243 -4.32 12.79 22.65
C LYS A 243 -4.34 13.89 23.72
N GLU A 244 -3.34 13.92 24.59
CA GLU A 244 -3.14 14.98 25.60
C GLU A 244 -2.76 16.33 24.94
N ALA A 245 -2.07 16.30 23.80
CA ALA A 245 -1.81 17.46 22.93
C ALA A 245 -3.10 18.08 22.40
N SER A 246 -3.90 17.22 21.76
CA SER A 246 -5.16 17.59 21.13
C SER A 246 -6.19 18.07 22.16
N ALA A 247 -6.08 17.64 23.42
CA ALA A 247 -6.92 18.09 24.53
C ALA A 247 -6.48 19.44 25.14
N GLY A 248 -5.47 20.13 24.58
CA GLY A 248 -5.17 21.53 24.91
C GLY A 248 -4.07 21.78 25.95
N GLY A 249 -3.17 20.82 26.21
CA GLY A 249 -2.20 20.92 27.31
C GLY A 249 -0.71 21.03 26.94
N ILE A 250 -0.30 20.68 25.72
CA ILE A 250 1.12 20.35 25.48
C ILE A 250 2.05 21.56 25.50
N ALA A 251 1.64 22.71 24.96
CA ALA A 251 2.49 23.90 25.00
C ALA A 251 2.81 24.31 26.45
N LYS A 252 1.83 24.19 27.36
CA LYS A 252 1.96 24.56 28.77
C LYS A 252 2.75 23.52 29.57
N ALA A 253 2.53 22.22 29.31
CA ALA A 253 3.23 21.13 29.97
C ALA A 253 4.72 21.07 29.57
N LEU A 254 5.04 21.26 28.27
CA LEU A 254 6.43 21.33 27.79
C LEU A 254 7.15 22.60 28.30
N LEU A 255 6.47 23.75 28.40
CA LEU A 255 7.04 24.96 29.00
C LEU A 255 7.37 24.77 30.49
N GLN A 256 6.50 24.10 31.25
CA GLN A 256 6.71 23.80 32.65
C GLN A 256 7.90 22.84 32.87
N GLN A 257 8.01 21.84 32.00
CA GLN A 257 9.08 20.82 32.06
C GLN A 257 10.44 21.40 31.62
N ALA A 258 10.47 22.25 30.59
CA ALA A 258 11.67 22.94 30.13
C ALA A 258 12.16 24.04 31.09
N SER A 259 11.24 24.70 31.81
CA SER A 259 11.58 25.68 32.86
C SER A 259 12.28 25.04 34.07
N SER A 260 12.06 23.73 34.27
CA SER A 260 12.57 22.95 35.40
C SER A 260 13.92 22.27 35.14
N SER A 261 14.43 22.27 33.88
CA SER A 261 15.74 21.69 33.54
C SER A 261 16.89 22.67 33.85
N SER A 262 17.86 22.20 34.65
CA SER A 262 18.98 22.99 35.19
C SER A 262 20.21 23.07 34.28
N ASN A 263 20.07 22.92 32.96
CA ASN A 263 21.21 23.05 32.02
C ASN A 263 21.30 24.48 31.50
N PHE A 264 22.30 25.21 31.98
CA PHE A 264 22.52 26.65 31.73
C PHE A 264 22.84 26.97 30.26
N GLU A 265 23.47 26.03 29.54
CA GLU A 265 23.95 26.23 28.17
C GLU A 265 22.81 26.12 27.12
N LEU A 266 21.87 25.19 27.33
CA LEU A 266 20.66 25.06 26.49
C LEU A 266 19.69 26.25 26.63
N LYS A 267 19.72 26.96 27.76
CA LYS A 267 18.92 28.19 27.96
C LYS A 267 19.44 29.35 27.10
N GLY A 268 20.75 29.41 26.85
CA GLY A 268 21.38 30.41 25.97
C GLY A 268 20.96 30.22 24.51
N GLU A 269 21.16 29.02 23.97
CA GLU A 269 20.80 28.68 22.59
C GLU A 269 19.29 28.83 22.32
N MET A 270 18.45 28.49 23.29
CA MET A 270 17.00 28.66 23.18
C MET A 270 16.58 30.14 23.17
N ASN A 271 17.27 31.03 23.90
CA ASN A 271 16.97 32.45 23.86
C ASN A 271 17.44 33.11 22.55
N GLU A 272 18.55 32.64 21.99
CA GLU A 272 19.03 33.10 20.68
C GLU A 272 18.11 32.65 19.55
N MET A 273 17.60 31.41 19.59
CA MET A 273 16.59 30.92 18.66
C MET A 273 15.26 31.66 18.78
N LYS A 274 14.80 31.98 20.00
CA LYS A 274 13.60 32.81 20.21
C LYS A 274 13.74 34.20 19.62
N SER A 275 14.93 34.81 19.74
CA SER A 275 15.25 36.10 19.14
C SER A 275 15.23 36.04 17.60
N SER A 276 15.84 35.00 17.02
CA SER A 276 15.85 34.78 15.58
C SER A 276 14.43 34.57 15.01
N LEU A 277 13.60 33.78 15.71
CA LEU A 277 12.20 33.56 15.32
C LEU A 277 11.37 34.85 15.42
N ALA A 278 11.58 35.66 16.46
CA ALA A 278 10.91 36.96 16.59
C ALA A 278 11.25 37.91 15.43
N ASN A 279 12.51 37.90 14.96
CA ASN A 279 12.92 38.67 13.80
C ASN A 279 12.25 38.18 12.51
N VAL A 280 12.22 36.87 12.26
CA VAL A 280 11.56 36.28 11.08
C VAL A 280 10.06 36.60 11.07
N MET A 281 9.39 36.51 12.22
CA MET A 281 7.98 36.87 12.36
C MET A 281 7.72 38.36 12.18
N GLY A 282 8.67 39.23 12.57
CA GLY A 282 8.61 40.66 12.30
C GLY A 282 8.64 40.95 10.80
N VAL A 283 9.58 40.34 10.07
CA VAL A 283 9.69 40.46 8.61
C VAL A 283 8.42 39.97 7.92
N LEU A 284 7.86 38.84 8.36
CA LEU A 284 6.62 38.31 7.80
C LEU A 284 5.43 39.26 8.00
N LYS A 285 5.31 39.86 9.19
CA LYS A 285 4.27 40.86 9.47
C LYS A 285 4.43 42.11 8.61
N ASP A 286 5.65 42.56 8.38
CA ASP A 286 5.93 43.72 7.53
C ASP A 286 5.60 43.44 6.06
N VAL A 287 5.91 42.22 5.58
CA VAL A 287 5.51 41.76 4.24
C VAL A 287 3.99 41.69 4.11
N LEU A 288 3.29 41.13 5.11
CA LEU A 288 1.82 41.05 5.11
C LEU A 288 1.18 42.45 5.12
N LYS A 289 1.77 43.39 5.86
CA LYS A 289 1.34 44.78 5.93
C LYS A 289 1.57 45.52 4.60
N ALA A 290 2.67 45.25 3.91
CA ALA A 290 2.95 45.79 2.58
C ALA A 290 1.98 45.27 1.52
N VAL A 291 1.65 43.98 1.56
CA VAL A 291 0.63 43.37 0.68
C VAL A 291 -0.74 44.00 0.91
N LYS A 292 -1.11 44.23 2.17
CA LYS A 292 -2.38 44.87 2.54
C LYS A 292 -2.49 46.33 2.04
N ASN A 293 -1.38 47.06 2.00
CA ASN A 293 -1.35 48.46 1.57
C ASN A 293 -1.37 48.63 0.04
N ASN A 294 -0.98 47.62 -0.74
CA ASN A 294 -1.03 47.66 -2.21
C ASN A 294 -2.42 47.33 -2.81
N GLY A 295 -3.39 46.89 -1.99
CA GLY A 295 -4.76 46.58 -2.42
C GLY A 295 -5.73 47.78 -2.43
N THR A 296 -5.28 48.99 -2.08
CA THR A 296 -6.15 50.19 -1.98
C THR A 296 -5.62 51.34 -2.83
N SER A 297 -5.62 51.16 -4.15
CA SER A 297 -5.71 52.29 -5.09
C SER A 297 -6.28 51.80 -6.42
N THR A 298 -7.61 51.88 -6.57
CA THR A 298 -8.31 52.62 -7.64
C THR A 298 -9.84 52.51 -7.42
N ALA A 299 -10.47 53.65 -7.14
CA ALA A 299 -11.88 54.08 -7.33
C ALA A 299 -13.09 53.15 -7.02
N GLN A 300 -14.00 53.67 -6.17
CA GLN A 300 -15.41 53.25 -5.93
C GLN A 300 -16.40 54.05 -6.84
N PRO A 301 -17.74 53.81 -6.85
CA PRO A 301 -18.57 52.58 -6.66
C PRO A 301 -19.77 52.55 -7.69
N PRO A 302 -20.93 51.86 -7.51
CA PRO A 302 -21.36 50.86 -6.51
C PRO A 302 -22.06 49.59 -7.08
N CYS A 303 -22.07 48.49 -6.31
CA CYS A 303 -23.25 47.71 -5.86
C CYS A 303 -22.86 46.26 -5.50
N GLY A 304 -23.09 45.85 -4.24
CA GLY A 304 -23.11 44.45 -3.80
C GLY A 304 -21.84 43.92 -3.11
N THR A 305 -21.55 44.37 -1.89
CA THR A 305 -20.44 43.84 -1.06
C THR A 305 -20.97 43.24 0.24
N THR A 306 -21.21 41.93 0.22
CA THR A 306 -21.32 41.09 1.44
C THR A 306 -20.62 39.74 1.30
N THR A 307 -20.06 39.41 0.13
CA THR A 307 -19.46 38.10 -0.17
C THR A 307 -17.92 38.11 -0.13
N LEU A 308 -17.27 39.25 -0.36
CA LEU A 308 -15.80 39.35 -0.43
C LEU A 308 -15.12 39.43 0.93
N GLU A 309 -15.77 40.01 1.95
CA GLU A 309 -15.18 40.11 3.30
C GLU A 309 -15.12 38.74 4.01
N THR A 310 -16.07 37.85 3.72
CA THR A 310 -16.08 36.49 4.26
C THR A 310 -15.03 35.57 3.62
N GLU A 311 -14.68 35.82 2.36
CA GLU A 311 -13.68 35.03 1.63
C GLU A 311 -12.26 35.40 2.09
N ILE A 312 -12.02 36.69 2.36
CA ILE A 312 -10.75 37.19 2.92
C ILE A 312 -10.53 36.71 4.37
N GLU A 313 -11.58 36.62 5.20
CA GLU A 313 -11.47 36.11 6.57
C GLU A 313 -11.24 34.58 6.59
N SER A 314 -11.80 33.84 5.62
CA SER A 314 -11.55 32.41 5.41
C SER A 314 -10.10 32.12 5.00
N GLU A 315 -9.55 32.88 4.03
CA GLU A 315 -8.15 32.71 3.61
C GLU A 315 -7.16 33.10 4.72
N LYS A 316 -7.56 34.01 5.61
CA LYS A 316 -6.78 34.39 6.79
C LYS A 316 -6.74 33.29 7.85
N GLU A 317 -7.87 32.63 8.13
CA GLU A 317 -7.89 31.46 9.02
C GLU A 317 -7.06 30.30 8.44
N GLU A 318 -7.11 30.09 7.12
CA GLU A 318 -6.35 29.03 6.46
C GLU A 318 -4.83 29.29 6.46
N MET A 319 -4.41 30.56 6.31
CA MET A 319 -3.01 30.97 6.49
C MET A 319 -2.54 30.85 7.94
N ASP A 320 -3.36 31.23 8.93
CA ASP A 320 -2.99 31.12 10.34
C ASP A 320 -2.86 29.64 10.76
N LEU A 321 -3.73 28.76 10.24
CA LEU A 321 -3.62 27.30 10.38
C LEU A 321 -2.36 26.73 9.72
N SER A 322 -2.00 27.25 8.54
CA SER A 322 -0.77 26.86 7.83
C SER A 322 0.49 27.29 8.58
N ILE A 323 0.48 28.48 9.20
CA ILE A 323 1.58 28.98 10.04
C ILE A 323 1.72 28.13 11.29
N GLU A 324 0.63 27.81 11.99
CA GLU A 324 0.64 26.92 13.16
C GLU A 324 1.12 25.50 12.81
N PHE A 325 0.73 24.97 11.65
CA PHE A 325 1.20 23.68 11.15
C PHE A 325 2.70 23.72 10.82
N PHE A 326 3.18 24.81 10.23
CA PHE A 326 4.59 25.02 9.92
C PHE A 326 5.44 25.18 11.20
N LEU A 327 4.92 25.87 12.23
CA LEU A 327 5.54 25.99 13.55
C LEU A 327 5.58 24.64 14.29
N ALA A 328 4.51 23.84 14.19
CA ALA A 328 4.49 22.49 14.74
C ALA A 328 5.48 21.56 14.01
N PHE A 329 5.59 21.69 12.68
CA PHE A 329 6.51 20.91 11.85
C PHE A 329 7.98 21.27 12.11
N LEU A 330 8.31 22.56 12.23
CA LEU A 330 9.64 23.01 12.59
C LEU A 330 10.00 22.56 14.01
N ASN A 331 9.09 22.65 14.97
CA ASN A 331 9.34 22.13 16.31
C ASN A 331 9.57 20.61 16.31
N LEU A 332 8.82 19.83 15.52
CA LEU A 332 9.01 18.38 15.44
C LEU A 332 10.36 18.00 14.82
N PHE A 333 10.78 18.67 13.74
CA PHE A 333 12.02 18.36 13.03
C PHE A 333 13.28 18.87 13.74
N PHE A 334 13.22 20.03 14.39
CA PHE A 334 14.36 20.57 15.13
C PHE A 334 14.58 19.83 16.45
N PHE A 335 13.52 19.35 17.13
CA PHE A 335 13.66 18.52 18.33
C PHE A 335 14.20 17.12 18.03
N ASP A 336 13.89 16.52 16.89
CA ASP A 336 14.48 15.24 16.46
C ASP A 336 15.99 15.35 16.20
N GLY A 337 16.45 16.52 15.73
CA GLY A 337 17.88 16.85 15.63
C GLY A 337 18.56 17.07 16.98
N LEU A 338 17.83 17.62 17.96
CA LEU A 338 18.33 17.86 19.32
C LEU A 338 18.39 16.57 20.15
N LEU A 339 17.38 15.69 20.04
CA LEU A 339 17.33 14.38 20.69
C LEU A 339 18.49 13.47 20.25
N LYS A 340 18.86 13.50 18.96
CA LYS A 340 20.03 12.78 18.43
C LYS A 340 21.38 13.32 18.92
N LYS A 341 21.43 14.54 19.47
CA LYS A 341 22.64 15.10 20.10
C LYS A 341 22.73 14.79 21.60
N ILE A 342 21.61 14.39 22.21
CA ILE A 342 21.49 14.10 23.66
C ILE A 342 21.61 12.60 23.95
N THR A 343 21.38 11.71 22.97
CA THR A 343 21.64 10.26 23.04
C THR A 343 22.92 9.86 22.34
#